data_AF-A0A6L9Z7N1-F1
#
_entry.id   AF-A0A6L9Z7N1-F1
#
_cell.length_a   1.000
_cell.length_b   1.000
_cell.length_c   1.000
_cell.angle_alpha   90.00
_cell.angle_beta   90.00
_cell.angle_gamma   90.00
#
_symmetry.space_group_name_H-M   'P 1'
#
loop_
_entity.id
_entity.type
_entity.pdbx_description
1 polymer ?
#
loop_
_entity_poly.entity_id
_entity_poly.type
_entity_poly.pdbx_seq_one_letter_code
_entity_poly.pdbx_strand_id
1 'polypeptide(L)'
;MKKYDSVIKQIKQDRKIRAGDDIRRLENFGFKIYSQSDEDGIIEEIFNRIGRKTKVFVEFGSESGQENNTHYLLENGWTGLWIESLPDYAKAIRANYRYLIDQGRLKFIEAVVNAENINDLIESAGITGEIDFLSVDIDSNDYYV
;
A
#
# COMPACT_ATOMS: atom_id res chain seq x y z
N MET A 1 18.54 6.25 -29.75
CA MET A 1 17.25 5.53 -29.72
C MET A 1 17.46 4.01 -29.95
N LYS A 2 18.17 3.30 -29.05
CA LYS A 2 18.48 1.85 -29.23
C LYS A 2 18.66 1.00 -27.96
N LYS A 3 19.04 1.57 -26.80
CA LYS A 3 19.32 0.79 -25.57
C LYS A 3 18.10 0.63 -24.65
N TYR A 4 17.30 1.69 -24.48
CA TYR A 4 16.11 1.69 -23.62
C TYR A 4 15.00 0.77 -24.13
N ASP A 5 14.75 0.79 -25.45
CA ASP A 5 13.73 -0.05 -26.06
C ASP A 5 14.02 -1.55 -25.91
N SER A 6 15.31 -1.95 -25.91
CA SER A 6 15.70 -3.35 -25.75
C SER A 6 15.51 -3.83 -24.31
N VAL A 7 15.78 -2.97 -23.32
CA VAL A 7 15.57 -3.27 -21.90
C VAL A 7 14.09 -3.38 -21.59
N ILE A 8 13.27 -2.44 -22.06
CA ILE A 8 11.80 -2.50 -21.90
C ILE A 8 11.24 -3.77 -22.54
N LYS A 9 11.74 -4.16 -23.72
CA LYS A 9 11.32 -5.38 -24.40
C LYS A 9 11.73 -6.64 -23.61
N GLN A 10 12.92 -6.67 -23.03
CA GLN A 10 13.36 -7.77 -22.18
C GLN A 10 12.50 -7.90 -20.92
N ILE A 11 12.21 -6.79 -20.22
CA ILE A 11 11.35 -6.77 -19.04
C ILE A 11 9.95 -7.30 -19.38
N LYS A 12 9.36 -6.86 -20.50
CA LYS A 12 8.06 -7.39 -20.97
C LYS A 12 8.11 -8.88 -21.26
N GLN A 13 9.20 -9.36 -21.87
CA GLN A 13 9.38 -10.77 -22.16
C GLN A 13 9.56 -11.60 -20.88
N ASP A 14 10.35 -11.13 -19.91
CA ASP A 14 10.57 -11.82 -18.64
C ASP A 14 9.28 -11.88 -17.81
N ARG A 15 8.48 -10.81 -17.81
CA ARG A 15 7.14 -10.80 -17.21
C ARG A 15 6.23 -11.83 -17.88
N LYS A 16 6.21 -11.86 -19.21
CA LYS A 16 5.45 -12.84 -19.98
C LYS A 16 5.89 -14.29 -19.68
N ILE A 17 7.18 -14.53 -19.47
CA ILE A 17 7.70 -15.85 -19.11
C ILE A 17 7.27 -16.25 -17.69
N ARG A 18 7.34 -15.33 -16.73
CA ARG A 18 7.00 -15.60 -15.32
C ARG A 18 5.50 -15.76 -15.11
N ALA A 19 4.70 -14.87 -15.66
CA ALA A 19 3.26 -14.85 -15.50
C ALA A 19 2.54 -15.72 -16.54
N GLY A 20 3.04 -15.87 -17.76
CA GLY A 20 2.31 -16.52 -18.85
C GLY A 20 1.18 -15.63 -19.41
N ASP A 21 0.43 -16.17 -20.38
CA ASP A 21 -0.59 -15.41 -21.13
C ASP A 21 -2.00 -15.42 -20.48
N ASP A 22 -2.14 -15.99 -19.29
CA ASP A 22 -3.43 -16.02 -18.59
C ASP A 22 -3.74 -14.64 -18.00
N ILE A 23 -4.78 -13.99 -18.54
CA ILE A 23 -5.23 -12.68 -18.06
C ILE A 23 -5.61 -12.70 -16.57
N ARG A 24 -5.97 -13.87 -16.01
CA ARG A 24 -6.34 -13.97 -14.59
C ARG A 24 -5.15 -13.77 -13.66
N ARG A 25 -3.92 -13.93 -14.15
CA ARG A 25 -2.69 -13.71 -13.39
C ARG A 25 -2.41 -12.22 -13.25
N LEU A 26 -2.35 -11.75 -12.02
CA LEU A 26 -2.21 -10.33 -11.67
C LEU A 26 -0.79 -9.81 -11.95
N GLU A 27 0.20 -10.69 -11.97
CA GLU A 27 1.60 -10.41 -12.29
C GLU A 27 1.77 -9.80 -13.70
N ASN A 28 0.81 -10.06 -14.60
CA ASN A 28 0.75 -9.43 -15.92
C ASN A 28 0.47 -7.92 -15.86
N PHE A 29 -0.06 -7.42 -14.74
CA PHE A 29 -0.46 -6.04 -14.51
C PHE A 29 0.42 -5.31 -13.49
N GLY A 30 1.21 -6.05 -12.70
CA GLY A 30 2.11 -5.49 -11.70
C GLY A 30 3.02 -4.36 -12.21
N PHE A 31 3.29 -3.37 -11.38
CA PHE A 31 4.29 -2.35 -11.63
C PHE A 31 4.72 -1.76 -10.30
N LYS A 32 5.89 -1.12 -10.29
CA LYS A 32 6.44 -0.41 -9.13
C LYS A 32 6.42 1.09 -9.38
N ILE A 33 5.78 1.83 -8.50
CA ILE A 33 5.98 3.27 -8.30
C ILE A 33 6.55 3.51 -6.90
N TYR A 34 5.90 2.94 -5.87
CA TYR A 34 6.27 3.08 -4.46
C TYR A 34 6.53 1.74 -3.80
N SER A 35 5.63 0.75 -3.95
CA SER A 35 5.73 -0.54 -3.24
C SER A 35 7.07 -1.27 -3.46
N GLN A 36 7.42 -2.23 -2.61
CA GLN A 36 8.73 -2.87 -2.67
C GLN A 36 8.97 -3.63 -4.00
N SER A 37 7.95 -4.29 -4.56
CA SER A 37 7.97 -4.99 -5.84
C SER A 37 6.89 -4.43 -6.78
N ASP A 38 6.02 -5.29 -7.33
CA ASP A 38 5.05 -4.99 -8.36
C ASP A 38 3.62 -4.87 -7.82
N GLU A 39 3.49 -4.71 -6.50
CA GLU A 39 2.22 -4.65 -5.77
C GLU A 39 1.36 -3.47 -6.21
N ASP A 40 1.92 -2.28 -6.50
CA ASP A 40 1.11 -1.12 -6.92
C ASP A 40 0.17 -1.46 -8.08
N GLY A 41 0.72 -2.12 -9.11
CA GLY A 41 -0.06 -2.55 -10.28
C GLY A 41 -0.94 -3.77 -10.05
N ILE A 42 -0.52 -4.68 -9.16
CA ILE A 42 -1.33 -5.84 -8.78
C ILE A 42 -2.59 -5.37 -8.01
N ILE A 43 -2.41 -4.47 -7.03
CA ILE A 43 -3.49 -3.92 -6.21
C ILE A 43 -4.44 -3.09 -7.09
N GLU A 44 -3.90 -2.24 -7.97
CA GLU A 44 -4.72 -1.50 -8.93
C GLU A 44 -5.58 -2.45 -9.79
N GLU A 45 -4.98 -3.52 -10.32
CA GLU A 45 -5.70 -4.49 -11.14
C GLU A 45 -6.75 -5.28 -10.35
N ILE A 46 -6.49 -5.61 -9.08
CA ILE A 46 -7.49 -6.23 -8.21
C ILE A 46 -8.74 -5.34 -8.15
N PHE A 47 -8.59 -4.05 -7.85
CA PHE A 47 -9.71 -3.12 -7.78
C PHE A 47 -10.33 -2.78 -9.14
N ASN A 48 -9.59 -2.89 -10.24
CA ASN A 48 -10.18 -2.81 -11.59
C ASN A 48 -11.16 -3.97 -11.85
N ARG A 49 -10.89 -5.16 -11.29
CA ARG A 49 -11.73 -6.35 -11.47
C ARG A 49 -12.91 -6.41 -10.51
N ILE A 50 -12.67 -6.17 -9.23
CA ILE A 50 -13.70 -6.34 -8.19
C ILE A 50 -14.48 -5.05 -7.91
N GLY A 51 -14.01 -3.92 -8.46
CA GLY A 51 -14.53 -2.59 -8.13
C GLY A 51 -14.04 -2.12 -6.76
N ARG A 52 -14.35 -0.87 -6.42
CA ARG A 52 -14.05 -0.24 -5.13
C ARG A 52 -15.29 0.48 -4.62
N LYS A 53 -15.43 0.60 -3.30
CA LYS A 53 -16.60 1.23 -2.68
C LYS A 53 -16.25 2.53 -1.97
N THR A 54 -15.25 2.51 -1.10
CA THR A 54 -14.95 3.63 -0.19
C THR A 54 -13.66 4.38 -0.53
N LYS A 55 -12.73 3.76 -1.26
CA LYS A 55 -11.34 4.23 -1.44
C LYS A 55 -10.63 4.50 -0.11
N VAL A 56 -10.97 3.71 0.91
CA VAL A 56 -10.33 3.76 2.22
C VAL A 56 -9.34 2.61 2.33
N PHE A 57 -8.11 2.92 2.71
CA PHE A 57 -7.11 1.92 3.05
C PHE A 57 -6.67 2.00 4.52
N VAL A 58 -6.11 0.90 5.02
CA VAL A 58 -5.36 0.85 6.27
C VAL A 58 -4.07 0.06 6.04
N GLU A 59 -2.96 0.53 6.60
CA GLU A 59 -1.65 -0.13 6.55
C GLU A 59 -1.02 -0.21 7.94
N PHE A 60 -0.63 -1.42 8.32
CA PHE A 60 0.16 -1.68 9.53
C PHE A 60 1.63 -1.89 9.12
N GLY A 61 2.56 -1.38 9.93
CA GLY A 61 4.00 -1.47 9.62
C GLY A 61 4.39 -0.54 8.48
N SER A 62 4.06 0.74 8.63
CA SER A 62 4.27 1.73 7.56
C SER A 62 5.72 2.18 7.38
N GLU A 63 6.65 1.79 8.25
CA GLU A 63 8.04 2.26 8.23
C GLU A 63 8.15 3.78 7.95
N SER A 64 8.94 4.18 6.94
CA SER A 64 9.06 5.57 6.50
C SER A 64 7.94 6.02 5.54
N GLY A 65 7.00 5.14 5.20
CA GLY A 65 5.90 5.34 4.25
C GLY A 65 6.30 5.29 2.77
N GLN A 66 7.61 5.27 2.46
CA GLN A 66 8.09 5.40 1.09
C GLN A 66 7.76 4.18 0.22
N GLU A 67 7.80 2.98 0.80
CA GLU A 67 7.58 1.71 0.10
C GLU A 67 6.30 0.98 0.52
N ASN A 68 5.34 1.73 1.07
CA ASN A 68 4.03 1.19 1.47
C ASN A 68 3.22 0.72 0.26
N ASN A 69 2.52 -0.40 0.42
CA ASN A 69 1.57 -0.91 -0.58
C ASN A 69 0.42 0.08 -0.86
N THR A 70 0.11 0.94 0.11
CA THR A 70 -0.95 1.95 0.00
C THR A 70 -0.48 3.30 -0.50
N HIS A 71 0.82 3.53 -0.71
CA HIS A 71 1.32 4.85 -1.12
C HIS A 71 0.81 5.21 -2.52
N TYR A 72 0.85 4.28 -3.48
CA TYR A 72 0.28 4.52 -4.80
C TYR A 72 -1.23 4.80 -4.75
N LEU A 73 -1.96 4.12 -3.87
CA LEU A 73 -3.39 4.39 -3.64
C LEU A 73 -3.60 5.81 -3.10
N LEU A 74 -2.81 6.23 -2.11
CA LEU A 74 -2.84 7.57 -1.54
C LEU A 74 -2.61 8.64 -2.61
N GLU A 75 -1.66 8.46 -3.52
CA GLU A 75 -1.45 9.39 -4.64
C GLU A 75 -2.65 9.39 -5.62
N ASN A 76 -3.32 8.25 -5.79
CA ASN A 76 -4.50 8.09 -6.66
C ASN A 76 -5.85 8.44 -6.00
N GLY A 77 -5.82 9.36 -5.03
CA GLY A 77 -7.03 9.95 -4.46
C GLY A 77 -7.73 9.09 -3.41
N TRP A 78 -7.07 8.03 -2.90
CA TRP A 78 -7.55 7.33 -1.73
C TRP A 78 -7.24 8.14 -0.45
N THR A 79 -7.92 7.76 0.62
CA THR A 79 -7.63 8.22 1.98
C THR A 79 -7.37 7.01 2.87
N GLY A 80 -6.61 7.16 3.94
CA GLY A 80 -6.36 6.01 4.79
C GLY A 80 -5.55 6.28 6.03
N LEU A 81 -5.25 5.20 6.74
CA LEU A 81 -4.48 5.19 7.97
C LEU A 81 -3.18 4.42 7.80
N TRP A 82 -2.08 5.04 8.23
CA TRP A 82 -0.79 4.39 8.44
C TRP A 82 -0.52 4.24 9.93
N ILE A 83 -0.08 3.05 10.34
CA ILE A 83 0.33 2.74 11.72
C ILE A 83 1.78 2.25 11.70
N GLU A 84 2.62 2.86 12.53
CA GLU A 84 4.02 2.49 12.69
C GLU A 84 4.47 2.67 14.15
N SER A 85 5.28 1.76 14.66
CA SER A 85 5.70 1.75 16.07
C SER A 85 7.08 2.36 16.33
N LEU A 86 7.96 2.35 15.33
CA LEU A 86 9.35 2.79 15.49
C LEU A 86 9.45 4.32 15.45
N PRO A 87 10.00 4.98 16.49
CA PRO A 87 10.01 6.44 16.59
C PRO A 87 10.70 7.16 15.44
N ASP A 88 11.78 6.60 14.89
CA ASP A 88 12.52 7.23 13.77
C ASP A 88 11.69 7.25 12.49
N TYR A 89 10.97 6.16 12.22
CA TYR A 89 10.03 6.03 11.12
C TYR A 89 8.80 6.92 11.32
N ALA A 90 8.21 6.92 12.51
CA ALA A 90 7.11 7.81 12.88
C ALA A 90 7.47 9.29 12.72
N LYS A 91 8.69 9.68 13.09
CA LYS A 91 9.24 11.02 12.86
C LYS A 91 9.37 11.34 11.37
N ALA A 92 9.88 10.40 10.58
CA ALA A 92 9.99 10.57 9.12
C ALA A 92 8.61 10.75 8.48
N ILE A 93 7.60 9.97 8.86
CA ILE A 93 6.26 10.09 8.31
C ILE A 93 5.65 11.48 8.61
N ARG A 94 5.72 11.94 9.86
CA ARG A 94 5.21 13.27 10.26
C ARG A 94 5.89 14.42 9.53
N ALA A 95 7.14 14.25 9.12
CA ALA A 95 7.89 15.27 8.38
C ALA A 95 7.54 15.22 6.89
N ASN A 96 7.65 14.04 6.27
CA ASN A 96 7.57 13.88 4.82
C ASN A 96 6.13 13.96 4.29
N TYR A 97 5.15 13.50 5.08
CA TYR A 97 3.74 13.45 4.69
C TYR A 97 2.89 14.48 5.43
N ARG A 98 3.52 15.49 6.05
CA ARG A 98 2.84 16.56 6.81
C ARG A 98 1.66 17.16 6.04
N TYR A 99 1.88 17.50 4.78
CA TYR A 99 0.85 18.09 3.94
C TYR A 99 -0.39 17.18 3.80
N LEU A 100 -0.20 15.88 3.55
CA LEU A 100 -1.31 14.93 3.39
C LEU A 100 -2.03 14.66 4.73
N ILE A 101 -1.29 14.70 5.84
CA ILE A 101 -1.83 14.59 7.19
C ILE A 101 -2.67 15.82 7.55
N ASP A 102 -2.15 17.02 7.29
CA ASP A 102 -2.84 18.28 7.57
C ASP A 102 -4.11 18.44 6.72
N GLN A 103 -4.11 17.92 5.49
CA GLN A 103 -5.31 17.83 4.63
C GLN A 103 -6.31 16.75 5.08
N GLY A 104 -5.95 15.91 6.05
CA GLY A 104 -6.76 14.81 6.54
C GLY A 104 -6.90 13.63 5.58
N ARG A 105 -6.15 13.62 4.46
CA ARG A 105 -6.14 12.52 3.47
C ARG A 105 -5.42 11.29 4.02
N LEU A 106 -4.36 11.51 4.79
CA LEU A 106 -3.64 10.48 5.51
C LEU A 106 -3.85 10.70 7.02
N LYS A 107 -4.27 9.66 7.72
CA LYS A 107 -4.17 9.58 9.18
C LYS A 107 -2.89 8.81 9.51
N PHE A 108 -2.23 9.21 10.58
CA PHE A 108 -1.05 8.51 11.06
C PHE A 108 -1.15 8.30 12.57
N ILE A 109 -0.91 7.07 13.02
CA ILE A 109 -0.85 6.71 14.44
C ILE A 109 0.49 6.05 14.73
N GLU A 110 1.16 6.50 15.80
CA GLU A 110 2.35 5.84 16.33
C GLU A 110 1.95 4.84 17.41
N ALA A 111 1.96 3.55 17.07
CA ALA A 111 1.53 2.50 17.99
C ALA A 111 2.11 1.13 17.60
N VAL A 112 2.32 0.27 18.60
CA VAL A 112 2.48 -1.17 18.38
C VAL A 112 1.10 -1.78 18.22
N VAL A 113 0.85 -2.45 17.10
CA VAL A 113 -0.43 -3.10 16.79
C VAL A 113 -0.50 -4.49 17.42
N ASN A 114 -1.66 -4.85 17.97
CA ASN A 114 -2.01 -6.22 18.39
C ASN A 114 -3.52 -6.47 18.23
N ALA A 115 -3.96 -7.73 18.37
CA ALA A 115 -5.38 -8.09 18.25
C ALA A 115 -6.28 -7.40 19.30
N GLU A 116 -5.74 -6.98 20.44
CA GLU A 116 -6.54 -6.32 21.48
C GLU A 116 -6.79 -4.84 21.18
N ASN A 117 -5.91 -4.17 20.43
CA ASN A 117 -5.97 -2.73 20.22
C ASN A 117 -6.33 -2.30 18.80
N ILE A 118 -6.25 -3.19 17.81
CA ILE A 118 -6.27 -2.76 16.42
C ILE A 118 -7.59 -2.07 16.01
N ASN A 119 -8.72 -2.58 16.50
CA ASN A 119 -10.03 -1.99 16.21
C ASN A 119 -10.13 -0.58 16.81
N ASP A 120 -9.67 -0.39 18.05
CA ASP A 120 -9.66 0.92 18.72
C ASP A 120 -8.77 1.92 17.96
N LEU A 121 -7.61 1.46 17.46
CA LEU A 121 -6.71 2.30 16.66
C LEU A 121 -7.39 2.78 15.36
N ILE A 122 -8.04 1.88 14.62
CA ILE A 122 -8.75 2.20 13.38
C ILE A 122 -9.91 3.17 13.66
N GLU A 123 -10.72 2.90 14.70
CA GLU A 123 -11.85 3.75 15.08
C GLU A 123 -11.38 5.15 15.53
N SER A 124 -10.28 5.23 16.29
CA SER A 124 -9.71 6.51 16.74
C SER A 124 -9.23 7.41 15.60
N ALA A 125 -8.87 6.82 14.45
CA ALA A 125 -8.54 7.54 13.23
C ALA A 125 -9.78 8.09 12.49
N GLY A 126 -10.98 7.76 12.96
CA GLY A 126 -12.26 8.11 12.35
C GLY A 126 -12.65 7.19 11.19
N ILE A 127 -12.01 6.03 11.05
CA ILE A 127 -12.36 5.03 10.04
C ILE A 127 -13.44 4.13 10.63
N THR A 128 -14.60 4.12 9.99
CA THR A 128 -15.74 3.26 10.36
C THR A 128 -16.34 2.66 9.09
N GLY A 129 -16.96 1.48 9.21
CA GLY A 129 -17.57 0.81 8.06
C GLY A 129 -16.56 0.07 7.19
N GLU A 130 -16.76 0.10 5.87
CA GLU A 130 -16.03 -0.75 4.92
C GLU A 130 -14.67 -0.16 4.53
N ILE A 131 -13.61 -0.95 4.74
CA ILE A 131 -12.25 -0.68 4.25
C ILE A 131 -12.09 -1.44 2.94
N ASP A 132 -11.74 -0.72 1.86
CA ASP A 132 -11.53 -1.35 0.56
C ASP A 132 -10.21 -2.15 0.56
N PHE A 133 -9.14 -1.61 1.16
CA PHE A 133 -7.83 -2.26 1.18
C PHE A 133 -7.18 -2.25 2.58
N LEU A 134 -6.77 -3.42 3.06
CA LEU A 134 -6.02 -3.58 4.30
C LEU A 134 -4.68 -4.26 3.99
N SER A 135 -3.58 -3.57 4.30
CA SER A 135 -2.22 -4.11 4.26
C SER A 135 -1.79 -4.44 5.69
N VAL A 136 -1.44 -5.71 5.94
CA VAL A 136 -0.94 -6.20 7.21
C VAL A 136 0.48 -6.70 6.96
N ASP A 137 1.46 -5.93 7.42
CA ASP A 137 2.88 -6.26 7.30
C ASP A 137 3.61 -5.81 8.56
N ILE A 138 3.54 -6.61 9.62
CA ILE A 138 4.06 -6.29 10.96
C ILE A 138 5.14 -7.25 11.43
N ASP A 139 5.85 -7.89 10.49
CA ASP A 139 7.07 -8.67 10.70
C ASP A 139 7.11 -9.44 12.02
N SER A 140 6.24 -10.46 12.18
CA SER A 140 6.34 -11.59 13.16
C SER A 140 4.98 -12.06 13.64
N ASN A 141 4.03 -11.13 13.83
CA ASN A 141 2.76 -11.37 14.52
C ASN A 141 1.52 -11.19 13.64
N ASP A 142 1.68 -11.19 12.32
CA ASP A 142 0.65 -10.88 11.32
C ASP A 142 -0.61 -11.74 11.45
N TYR A 143 -0.47 -12.98 11.95
CA TYR A 143 -1.59 -13.91 12.14
C TYR A 143 -2.41 -13.65 13.42
N TYR A 144 -1.82 -12.98 14.42
CA TYR A 144 -2.44 -12.77 15.73
C TYR A 144 -2.91 -11.33 15.93
N VAL A 145 -3.14 -10.61 14.83
CA VAL A 145 -3.69 -9.26 14.81
C VAL A 145 -5.05 -9.26 14.13
#